data_AF-A0A9D1VV40-F1
#
_entry.id   AF-A0A9D1VV40-F1
#
_cell.length_a   1.000
_cell.length_b   1.000
_cell.length_c   1.000
_cell.angle_alpha   90.00
_cell.angle_beta   90.00
_cell.angle_gamma   90.00
#
_symmetry.space_group_name_H-M   'P 1'
#
loop_
_entity.id
_entity.type
_entity.pdbx_description
1 polymer ?
#
loop_
_entity_poly.entity_id
_entity_poly.type
_entity_poly.pdbx_seq_one_letter_code
_entity_poly.pdbx_strand_id
1 'polypeptide(L)'
;MKKKLLILALAAAICMSGCGEKDKTAASITEEVDQYAEDMQEAGQEGLIAPSEAVRNLLIKTWKVDGKNDVYTMRSDGTGTKNEEPFTFECGFDEDNNITLEITLDSADESELYALSSDETGYGLDLASLNNGEDIRLVPADLEFLDMEDERAAGIVGEWKDESGNSYVFGEDNSVTVKGSDQDTEGTFSAVQDAEGTLLLKLVVPGGSLEFAYTLNEDKSQIELCSPGSDVVHVWTRG
;
A
#
# COMPACT_ATOMS: atom_id res chain seq x y z
N MET A 1 27.87 19.63 -1.86
CA MET A 1 26.95 19.61 -3.02
C MET A 1 25.72 18.82 -2.58
N LYS A 2 24.56 19.45 -2.57
CA LYS A 2 23.31 18.86 -2.04
C LYS A 2 22.82 17.83 -3.07
N LYS A 3 22.84 16.53 -2.74
CA LYS A 3 22.17 15.49 -3.52
C LYS A 3 20.67 15.78 -3.46
N LYS A 4 20.06 16.15 -4.59
CA LYS A 4 18.61 16.32 -4.68
C LYS A 4 18.03 14.90 -4.74
N LEU A 5 17.34 14.48 -3.67
CA LEU A 5 16.52 13.28 -3.66
C LEU A 5 15.31 13.57 -4.56
N LEU A 6 15.22 12.89 -5.70
CA LEU A 6 14.01 12.93 -6.53
C LEU A 6 13.11 11.82 -5.97
N ILE A 7 12.20 12.17 -5.08
CA ILE A 7 11.10 11.29 -4.69
C ILE A 7 10.15 11.30 -5.87
N LEU A 8 10.15 10.23 -6.66
CA LEU A 8 9.17 10.04 -7.70
C LEU A 8 7.87 9.61 -7.00
N ALA A 9 6.99 10.57 -6.74
CA ALA A 9 5.60 10.27 -6.49
C ALA A 9 5.05 9.60 -7.75
N LEU A 10 4.65 8.33 -7.64
CA LEU A 10 4.04 7.61 -8.75
C LEU A 10 2.60 8.13 -8.90
N ALA A 11 2.49 9.24 -9.61
CA ALA A 11 1.24 9.79 -10.10
C ALA A 11 1.45 10.14 -11.58
N ALA A 12 0.93 9.32 -12.49
CA ALA A 12 0.51 9.76 -13.81
C ALA A 12 -0.34 8.68 -14.51
N ALA A 13 -1.58 9.06 -14.80
CA ALA A 13 -2.44 8.43 -15.80
C ALA A 13 -1.85 8.55 -17.21
N ILE A 14 -2.18 7.61 -18.10
CA ILE A 14 -2.53 7.84 -19.52
C ILE A 14 -3.40 6.67 -20.03
N CYS A 15 -4.54 7.01 -20.62
CA CYS A 15 -5.38 6.13 -21.41
C CYS A 15 -4.68 5.73 -22.73
N MET A 16 -4.84 4.48 -23.20
CA MET A 16 -5.33 4.16 -24.56
C MET A 16 -5.48 2.64 -24.80
N SER A 17 -6.74 2.21 -24.93
CA SER A 17 -7.29 1.20 -25.86
C SER A 17 -6.57 -0.13 -26.13
N GLY A 18 -7.26 -1.25 -25.84
CA GLY A 18 -7.07 -2.49 -26.61
C GLY A 18 -7.61 -3.78 -25.99
N CYS A 19 -8.90 -4.07 -26.18
CA CYS A 19 -9.53 -5.40 -26.32
C CYS A 19 -9.06 -6.61 -25.48
N GLY A 20 -9.99 -7.17 -24.70
CA GLY A 20 -10.30 -8.60 -24.80
C GLY A 20 -10.16 -9.46 -23.53
N GLU A 21 -11.33 -9.87 -23.04
CA GLU A 21 -11.62 -11.02 -22.18
C GLU A 21 -11.22 -11.03 -20.69
N LYS A 22 -12.20 -11.50 -19.92
CA LYS A 22 -12.24 -11.60 -18.47
C LYS A 22 -11.56 -12.90 -18.05
N ASP A 23 -10.56 -12.79 -17.19
CA ASP A 23 -10.33 -13.76 -16.14
C ASP A 23 -9.87 -13.06 -14.88
N LYS A 24 -10.42 -13.49 -13.74
CA LYS A 24 -10.09 -12.96 -12.41
C LYS A 24 -8.80 -13.60 -11.95
N THR A 25 -7.70 -12.86 -12.04
CA THR A 25 -6.43 -13.15 -11.39
C THR A 25 -6.06 -11.97 -10.50
N ALA A 26 -5.53 -12.26 -9.32
CA ALA A 26 -5.03 -11.28 -8.37
C ALA A 26 -4.21 -10.22 -9.11
N ALA A 27 -4.46 -8.94 -8.82
CA ALA A 27 -3.78 -7.81 -9.44
C ALA A 27 -2.32 -7.81 -9.01
N SER A 28 -1.52 -8.61 -9.71
CA SER A 28 -0.08 -8.63 -9.57
C SER A 28 0.46 -7.33 -10.13
N ILE A 29 1.36 -6.70 -9.39
CA ILE A 29 2.20 -5.57 -9.81
C ILE A 29 3.15 -5.94 -10.97
N THR A 30 3.06 -7.15 -11.54
CA THR A 30 3.88 -7.61 -12.65
C THR A 30 3.82 -6.69 -13.86
N GLU A 31 2.68 -6.15 -14.29
CA GLU A 31 2.69 -5.26 -15.48
C GLU A 31 3.48 -3.95 -15.27
N GLU A 32 3.42 -3.35 -14.09
CA GLU A 32 4.19 -2.12 -13.80
C GLU A 32 5.67 -2.41 -13.53
N VAL A 33 5.98 -3.57 -12.93
CA VAL A 33 7.35 -4.03 -12.69
C VAL A 33 8.01 -4.54 -13.97
N ASP A 34 7.25 -5.17 -14.87
CA ASP A 34 7.68 -5.68 -16.17
C ASP A 34 7.95 -4.52 -17.14
N GLN A 35 7.07 -3.51 -17.19
CA GLN A 35 7.33 -2.27 -17.94
C GLN A 35 8.57 -1.55 -17.40
N TYR A 36 8.77 -1.55 -16.07
CA TYR A 36 9.96 -1.00 -15.46
C TYR A 36 11.23 -1.81 -15.80
N ALA A 37 11.16 -3.14 -15.81
CA ALA A 37 12.27 -4.03 -16.14
C ALA A 37 12.66 -3.96 -17.64
N GLU A 38 11.69 -3.83 -18.54
CA GLU A 38 11.91 -3.62 -19.97
C GLU A 38 12.50 -2.23 -20.25
N ASP A 39 11.97 -1.18 -19.63
CA ASP A 39 12.54 0.17 -19.70
C ASP A 39 13.97 0.24 -19.13
N MET A 40 14.27 -0.57 -18.10
CA MET A 40 15.62 -0.73 -17.52
C MET A 40 16.63 -1.41 -18.44
N GLN A 41 16.19 -2.35 -19.29
CA GLN A 41 17.06 -3.00 -20.29
C GLN A 41 17.41 -2.05 -21.45
N GLU A 42 16.49 -1.18 -21.86
CA GLU A 42 16.71 -0.23 -22.96
C GLU A 42 17.47 1.04 -22.54
N ALA A 43 17.34 1.51 -21.28
CA ALA A 43 17.85 2.82 -20.86
C ALA A 43 19.35 2.88 -20.49
N GLY A 44 20.02 1.75 -20.24
CA GLY A 44 21.48 1.64 -20.15
C GLY A 44 22.23 2.74 -19.37
N GLN A 45 21.73 3.27 -18.25
CA GLN A 45 22.37 4.37 -17.51
C GLN A 45 22.23 4.33 -15.98
N GLU A 46 23.29 4.79 -15.33
CA GLU A 46 23.51 4.96 -13.89
C GLU A 46 22.40 5.77 -13.20
N GLY A 47 21.82 5.22 -12.13
CA GLY A 47 20.97 5.96 -11.19
C GLY A 47 19.61 5.35 -10.87
N LEU A 48 19.24 4.22 -11.47
CA LEU A 48 18.02 3.48 -11.16
C LEU A 48 18.32 2.38 -10.13
N ILE A 49 17.54 2.34 -9.04
CA ILE A 49 17.54 1.24 -8.08
C ILE A 49 16.79 0.06 -8.69
N ALA A 50 17.25 -1.17 -8.45
CA ALA A 50 16.51 -2.36 -8.91
C ALA A 50 15.14 -2.45 -8.21
N PRO A 51 14.10 -3.09 -8.79
CA PRO A 51 12.81 -3.21 -8.11
C PRO A 51 12.92 -3.97 -6.78
N SER A 52 13.81 -4.97 -6.70
CA SER A 52 14.13 -5.64 -5.43
C SER A 52 14.77 -4.70 -4.40
N GLU A 53 15.56 -3.72 -4.83
CA GLU A 53 16.13 -2.68 -3.96
C GLU A 53 15.05 -1.66 -3.52
N ALA A 54 14.10 -1.33 -4.40
CA ALA A 54 12.95 -0.49 -4.06
C ALA A 54 12.07 -1.15 -2.99
N VAL A 55 11.75 -2.43 -3.15
CA VAL A 55 10.99 -3.21 -2.15
C VAL A 55 11.78 -3.38 -0.87
N ARG A 56 13.08 -3.66 -0.95
CA ARG A 56 13.94 -3.68 0.25
C ARG A 56 13.88 -2.36 1.01
N ASN A 57 13.90 -1.22 0.32
CA ASN A 57 13.79 0.09 0.96
C ASN A 57 12.41 0.33 1.60
N LEU A 58 11.33 -0.15 0.97
CA LEU A 58 9.98 -0.12 1.54
C LEU A 58 9.91 -0.90 2.86
N LEU A 59 10.56 -2.05 2.91
CA LEU A 59 10.59 -2.93 4.06
C LEU A 59 11.35 -2.34 5.27
N ILE A 60 12.22 -1.34 5.09
CA ILE A 60 13.03 -0.75 6.18
C ILE A 60 12.17 0.10 7.13
N LYS A 61 11.53 -0.57 8.09
CA LYS A 61 10.79 0.02 9.22
C LYS A 61 10.44 -1.08 10.22
N THR A 62 9.56 -0.74 11.16
CA THR A 62 8.95 -1.72 12.07
C THR A 62 7.58 -2.11 11.54
N TRP A 63 7.34 -3.41 11.46
CA TRP A 63 6.11 -4.04 11.03
C TRP A 63 5.53 -4.88 12.16
N LYS A 64 4.21 -4.97 12.23
CA LYS A 64 3.49 -5.94 13.04
C LYS A 64 2.87 -6.98 12.11
N VAL A 65 2.80 -8.22 12.57
CA VAL A 65 1.99 -9.23 11.88
C VAL A 65 0.54 -9.04 12.32
N ASP A 66 -0.33 -8.81 11.34
CA ASP A 66 -1.74 -8.64 11.62
C ASP A 66 -2.35 -9.90 12.27
N GLY A 67 -3.22 -9.69 13.26
CA GLY A 67 -3.81 -10.76 14.08
C GLY A 67 -2.84 -11.49 15.01
N LYS A 68 -1.55 -11.11 15.07
CA LYS A 68 -0.53 -11.74 15.93
C LYS A 68 0.22 -10.71 16.77
N ASN A 69 1.02 -11.20 17.72
CA ASN A 69 1.89 -10.37 18.55
C ASN A 69 3.31 -10.24 17.98
N ASP A 70 3.55 -10.76 16.77
CA ASP A 70 4.87 -10.77 16.16
C ASP A 70 5.22 -9.39 15.61
N VAL A 71 6.44 -8.93 15.91
CA VAL A 71 6.97 -7.64 15.47
C VAL A 71 8.28 -7.85 14.73
N TYR A 72 8.34 -7.35 13.51
CA TYR A 72 9.52 -7.36 12.66
C TYR A 72 10.11 -5.96 12.60
N THR A 73 11.41 -5.81 12.84
CA THR A 73 12.14 -4.55 12.58
C THR A 73 13.19 -4.83 11.53
N MET A 74 13.10 -4.21 10.37
CA MET A 74 14.05 -4.38 9.26
C MET A 74 14.93 -3.15 9.11
N ARG A 75 16.22 -3.36 8.84
CA ARG A 75 17.24 -2.30 8.76
C ARG A 75 17.87 -2.24 7.38
N SER A 76 18.37 -1.05 7.05
CA SER A 76 18.94 -0.74 5.73
C SER A 76 20.21 -1.53 5.38
N ASP A 77 20.77 -2.30 6.31
CA ASP A 77 21.93 -3.17 6.11
C ASP A 77 21.57 -4.63 5.80
N GLY A 78 20.28 -4.97 5.71
CA GLY A 78 19.81 -6.34 5.44
C GLY A 78 19.64 -7.18 6.69
N THR A 79 19.77 -6.58 7.88
CA THR A 79 19.49 -7.23 9.16
C THR A 79 18.14 -6.81 9.72
N GLY A 80 17.60 -7.61 10.62
CA GLY A 80 16.39 -7.28 11.34
C GLY A 80 16.24 -8.02 12.65
N THR A 81 15.09 -7.87 13.28
CA THR A 81 14.70 -8.65 14.46
C THR A 81 13.22 -9.04 14.39
N LYS A 82 12.90 -10.30 14.69
CA LYS A 82 11.54 -10.81 14.92
C LYS A 82 11.38 -11.02 16.41
N ASN A 83 10.56 -10.23 17.10
CA ASN A 83 10.41 -10.29 18.56
C ASN A 83 11.76 -10.27 19.32
N GLU A 84 12.65 -9.33 18.96
CA GLU A 84 14.03 -9.20 19.49
C GLU A 84 15.03 -10.27 19.05
N GLU A 85 14.59 -11.35 18.39
CA GLU A 85 15.47 -12.36 17.81
C GLU A 85 16.05 -11.88 16.48
N PRO A 86 17.38 -11.86 16.29
CA PRO A 86 18.00 -11.35 15.07
C PRO A 86 17.76 -12.25 13.85
N PHE A 87 17.65 -11.61 12.68
CA PHE A 87 17.60 -12.27 11.39
C PHE A 87 18.33 -11.47 10.31
N THR A 88 18.63 -12.10 9.19
CA THR A 88 18.98 -11.45 7.92
C THR A 88 17.85 -11.60 6.91
N PHE A 89 17.70 -10.64 6.01
CA PHE A 89 16.69 -10.72 4.95
C PHE A 89 17.22 -10.23 3.60
N GLU A 90 16.72 -10.84 2.54
CA GLU A 90 17.05 -10.50 1.15
C GLU A 90 15.79 -10.44 0.30
N CYS A 91 15.78 -9.54 -0.68
CA CYS A 91 14.69 -9.42 -1.64
C CYS A 91 15.17 -9.89 -3.02
N GLY A 92 14.34 -10.70 -3.69
CA GLY A 92 14.67 -11.31 -4.97
C GLY A 92 13.46 -11.42 -5.89
N PHE A 93 13.57 -12.33 -6.84
CA PHE A 93 12.49 -12.73 -7.73
C PHE A 93 12.47 -14.26 -7.82
N ASP A 94 11.27 -14.84 -7.92
CA ASP A 94 11.10 -16.27 -8.22
C ASP A 94 11.06 -16.52 -9.74
N GLU A 95 10.81 -17.79 -10.13
CA GLU A 95 10.72 -18.19 -11.53
C GLU A 95 9.51 -17.61 -12.27
N ASP A 96 8.50 -17.15 -11.52
CA ASP A 96 7.27 -16.53 -12.02
C ASP A 96 7.35 -14.99 -11.96
N ASN A 97 8.55 -14.44 -11.71
CA ASN A 97 8.84 -13.01 -11.55
C ASN A 97 8.09 -12.32 -10.41
N ASN A 98 7.58 -13.07 -9.42
CA ASN A 98 7.08 -12.46 -8.20
C ASN A 98 8.25 -11.93 -7.40
N ILE A 99 8.08 -10.76 -6.78
CA ILE A 99 9.06 -10.24 -5.84
C ILE A 99 9.04 -11.13 -4.60
N THR A 100 10.21 -11.58 -4.18
CA THR A 100 10.35 -12.46 -3.01
C THR A 100 11.05 -11.78 -1.85
N LEU A 101 10.75 -12.25 -0.63
CA LEU A 101 11.44 -11.91 0.61
C LEU A 101 11.87 -13.21 1.28
N GLU A 102 13.16 -13.37 1.45
CA GLU A 102 13.74 -14.45 2.24
C GLU A 102 14.15 -13.88 3.60
N ILE A 103 13.73 -14.53 4.70
CA ILE A 103 14.11 -14.18 6.07
C ILE A 103 14.80 -15.39 6.70
N THR A 104 16.01 -15.20 7.20
CA THR A 104 16.77 -16.24 7.90
C THR A 104 17.00 -15.80 9.33
N LEU A 105 16.30 -16.43 10.28
CA LEU A 105 16.55 -16.24 11.70
C LEU A 105 17.92 -16.81 12.07
N ASP A 106 18.70 -16.10 12.88
CA ASP A 106 20.05 -16.54 13.26
C ASP A 106 20.06 -17.86 14.05
N SER A 107 18.91 -18.23 14.64
CA SER A 107 18.71 -19.47 15.39
C SER A 107 18.15 -20.63 14.57
N ALA A 108 17.73 -20.39 13.33
CA ALA A 108 17.08 -21.37 12.48
C ALA A 108 18.04 -21.88 11.39
N ASP A 109 17.92 -23.17 11.07
CA ASP A 109 18.69 -23.81 9.99
C ASP A 109 18.04 -23.58 8.60
N GLU A 110 16.76 -23.20 8.57
CA GLU A 110 15.97 -22.97 7.35
C GLU A 110 15.43 -21.54 7.33
N SER A 111 15.40 -20.94 6.13
CA SER A 111 14.83 -19.62 5.90
C SER A 111 13.31 -19.69 5.71
N GLU A 112 12.61 -18.59 6.00
CA GLU A 112 11.22 -18.36 5.63
C GLU A 112 11.22 -17.62 4.28
N LEU A 113 10.62 -18.20 3.24
CA LEU A 113 10.57 -17.60 1.89
C LEU A 113 9.14 -17.21 1.54
N TYR A 114 8.96 -15.96 1.10
CA TYR A 114 7.65 -15.38 0.78
C TYR A 114 7.62 -14.75 -0.60
N ALA A 115 6.47 -14.82 -1.28
CA ALA A 115 6.09 -13.93 -2.37
C ALA A 115 5.33 -12.73 -1.78
N LEU A 116 5.62 -11.52 -2.28
CA LEU A 116 5.05 -10.27 -1.77
C LEU A 116 3.97 -9.74 -2.70
N SER A 117 2.88 -9.27 -2.10
CA SER A 117 1.90 -8.42 -2.77
C SER A 117 1.48 -7.28 -1.86
N SER A 118 0.98 -6.21 -2.47
CA SER A 118 0.29 -5.15 -1.72
C SER A 118 -0.98 -5.71 -1.09
N ASP A 119 -1.29 -5.26 0.13
CA ASP A 119 -2.53 -5.65 0.79
C ASP A 119 -3.71 -4.77 0.34
N GLU A 120 -4.91 -5.13 0.81
CA GLU A 120 -6.14 -4.37 0.57
C GLU A 120 -6.19 -3.03 1.32
N THR A 121 -5.33 -2.80 2.33
CA THR A 121 -5.33 -1.55 3.09
C THR A 121 -4.54 -0.45 2.40
N GLY A 122 -3.60 -0.82 1.52
CA GLY A 122 -2.66 0.07 0.84
C GLY A 122 -1.49 0.50 1.71
N TYR A 123 -1.39 0.00 2.95
CA TYR A 123 -0.29 0.26 3.88
C TYR A 123 0.55 -0.97 4.16
N GLY A 124 -0.08 -2.14 4.10
CA GLY A 124 0.53 -3.41 4.44
C GLY A 124 1.06 -4.16 3.23
N LEU A 125 1.61 -5.32 3.53
CA LEU A 125 2.12 -6.30 2.57
C LEU A 125 1.59 -7.67 2.95
N ASP A 126 1.03 -8.37 1.97
CA ASP A 126 0.70 -9.79 2.09
C ASP A 126 1.92 -10.61 1.67
N LEU A 127 2.31 -11.54 2.54
CA LEU A 127 3.46 -12.43 2.36
C LEU A 127 2.93 -13.87 2.27
N ALA A 128 2.84 -14.38 1.04
CA ALA A 128 2.44 -15.76 0.78
C ALA A 128 3.66 -16.68 0.89
N SER A 129 3.59 -17.71 1.73
CA SER A 129 4.75 -18.60 1.94
C SER A 129 5.00 -19.52 0.74
N LEU A 130 6.26 -19.59 0.32
CA LEU A 130 6.72 -20.41 -0.81
C LEU A 130 7.38 -21.73 -0.39
N ASN A 131 7.66 -21.90 0.91
CA ASN A 131 8.34 -23.09 1.44
C ASN A 131 7.56 -23.79 2.57
N ASN A 132 6.23 -23.77 2.48
CA ASN A 132 5.28 -24.41 3.41
C ASN A 132 5.24 -23.80 4.82
N GLY A 133 5.66 -22.54 4.96
CA GLY A 133 5.38 -21.72 6.13
C GLY A 133 3.93 -21.21 6.15
N GLU A 134 3.65 -20.30 7.08
CA GLU A 134 2.35 -19.65 7.20
C GLU A 134 2.34 -18.33 6.43
N ASP A 135 1.24 -18.06 5.71
CA ASP A 135 1.00 -16.74 5.13
C ASP A 135 0.83 -15.70 6.24
N ILE A 136 1.43 -14.53 6.05
CA ILE A 136 1.35 -13.43 7.02
C ILE A 136 1.04 -12.13 6.31
N ARG A 137 0.35 -11.22 7.01
CA ARG A 137 0.16 -9.83 6.59
C ARG A 137 0.97 -8.93 7.49
N LEU A 138 1.88 -8.14 6.90
CA LEU A 138 2.65 -7.13 7.61
C LEU A 138 1.95 -5.78 7.50
N VAL A 139 1.71 -5.13 8.65
CA VAL A 139 1.21 -3.76 8.71
C VAL A 139 2.21 -2.84 9.43
N PRO A 140 2.33 -1.57 9.04
CA PRO A 140 3.28 -0.65 9.68
C PRO A 140 3.00 -0.49 11.18
N ALA A 141 4.03 -0.60 12.01
CA ALA A 141 3.87 -0.59 13.46
C ALA A 141 3.53 0.79 14.03
N ASP A 142 3.84 1.85 13.28
CA ASP A 142 3.61 3.27 13.58
C ASP A 142 2.22 3.77 13.14
N LEU A 143 1.39 2.89 12.57
CA LEU A 143 0.00 3.17 12.24
C LEU A 143 -0.94 2.41 13.19
N GLU A 144 -1.98 3.10 13.63
CA GLU A 144 -3.14 2.52 14.30
C GLU A 144 -4.28 2.41 13.28
N PHE A 145 -4.70 1.19 12.93
CA PHE A 145 -5.85 0.98 12.05
C PHE A 145 -7.14 1.22 12.82
N LEU A 146 -8.02 2.04 12.23
CA LEU A 146 -9.28 2.44 12.83
C LEU A 146 -10.40 1.57 12.28
N ASP A 147 -11.12 0.91 13.17
CA ASP A 147 -12.38 0.26 12.84
C ASP A 147 -13.43 1.34 12.47
N MET A 148 -14.39 1.01 11.60
CA MET A 148 -15.43 1.97 11.21
C MET A 148 -16.41 2.32 12.35
N GLU A 149 -16.40 1.55 13.44
CA GLU A 149 -17.06 1.85 14.70
C GLU A 149 -16.28 2.86 15.59
N ASP A 150 -14.98 3.07 15.34
CA ASP A 150 -14.15 4.02 16.09
C ASP A 150 -14.67 5.45 15.85
N GLU A 151 -14.84 6.25 16.91
CA GLU A 151 -15.41 7.60 16.80
C GLU A 151 -14.68 8.52 15.80
N ARG A 152 -13.38 8.30 15.59
CA ARG A 152 -12.51 9.07 14.66
C ARG A 152 -12.83 8.76 13.19
N ALA A 153 -13.18 7.52 12.88
CA ALA A 153 -13.54 7.05 11.54
C ALA A 153 -15.06 6.93 11.34
N ALA A 154 -15.82 6.91 12.44
CA ALA A 154 -17.27 6.81 12.47
C ALA A 154 -17.85 8.02 11.75
N GLY A 155 -18.37 7.80 10.55
CA GLY A 155 -18.83 8.86 9.68
C GLY A 155 -18.28 8.75 8.27
N ILE A 156 -17.19 8.02 8.03
CA ILE A 156 -16.68 7.77 6.68
C ILE A 156 -17.65 6.92 5.86
N VAL A 157 -18.23 5.88 6.43
CA VAL A 157 -19.14 4.96 5.73
C VAL A 157 -20.35 5.67 5.10
N GLY A 158 -20.62 5.39 3.83
CA GLY A 158 -21.78 5.84 3.05
C GLY A 158 -21.39 6.69 1.84
N GLU A 159 -22.34 7.45 1.29
CA GLU A 159 -22.12 8.20 0.04
C GLU A 159 -21.56 9.61 0.28
N TRP A 160 -20.55 9.96 -0.50
CA TRP A 160 -19.86 11.26 -0.51
C TRP A 160 -19.75 11.79 -1.93
N LYS A 161 -19.83 13.12 -2.07
CA LYS A 161 -19.68 13.81 -3.35
C LYS A 161 -18.61 14.88 -3.24
N ASP A 162 -17.70 14.89 -4.21
CA ASP A 162 -16.71 15.95 -4.34
C ASP A 162 -17.27 17.18 -5.07
N GLU A 163 -16.51 18.27 -5.09
CA GLU A 163 -16.90 19.52 -5.76
C GLU A 163 -16.99 19.38 -7.29
N SER A 164 -16.38 18.35 -7.87
CA SER A 164 -16.43 18.06 -9.31
C SER A 164 -17.65 17.23 -9.70
N GLY A 165 -18.44 16.76 -8.72
CA GLY A 165 -19.62 15.93 -8.92
C GLY A 165 -19.32 14.43 -8.99
N ASN A 166 -18.11 14.00 -8.67
CA ASN A 166 -17.80 12.57 -8.51
C ASN A 166 -18.43 12.07 -7.21
N SER A 167 -18.94 10.84 -7.21
CA SER A 167 -19.53 10.20 -6.04
C SER A 167 -18.69 9.01 -5.59
N TYR A 168 -18.57 8.83 -4.28
CA TYR A 168 -17.79 7.81 -3.61
C TYR A 168 -18.69 7.12 -2.59
N VAL A 169 -18.79 5.79 -2.65
CA VAL A 169 -19.60 5.00 -1.73
C VAL A 169 -18.69 4.14 -0.89
N PHE A 170 -18.60 4.43 0.41
CA PHE A 170 -17.79 3.69 1.37
C PHE A 170 -18.66 2.67 2.11
N GLY A 171 -18.28 1.39 2.06
CA GLY A 171 -18.95 0.28 2.75
C GLY A 171 -18.46 0.08 4.19
N GLU A 172 -19.23 -0.66 4.98
CA GLU A 172 -18.84 -1.08 6.34
C GLU A 172 -17.72 -2.14 6.33
N ASP A 173 -17.55 -2.83 5.20
CA ASP A 173 -16.55 -3.87 4.95
C ASP A 173 -15.26 -3.33 4.33
N ASN A 174 -14.96 -2.05 4.52
CA ASN A 174 -13.80 -1.37 3.93
C ASN A 174 -13.80 -1.34 2.39
N SER A 175 -14.94 -1.59 1.74
CA SER A 175 -15.09 -1.40 0.29
C SER A 175 -15.30 0.06 -0.09
N VAL A 176 -14.80 0.48 -1.25
CA VAL A 176 -15.13 1.79 -1.84
C VAL A 176 -15.51 1.63 -3.31
N THR A 177 -16.62 2.23 -3.69
CA THR A 177 -17.02 2.37 -5.11
C THR A 177 -16.91 3.82 -5.53
N VAL A 178 -16.05 4.11 -6.50
CA VAL A 178 -15.98 5.42 -7.17
C VAL A 178 -16.93 5.40 -8.36
N LYS A 179 -17.98 6.22 -8.32
CA LYS A 179 -19.00 6.31 -9.37
C LYS A 179 -18.46 7.13 -10.55
N GLY A 180 -18.24 6.46 -11.67
CA GLY A 180 -17.87 7.10 -12.94
C GLY A 180 -19.08 7.35 -13.84
N SER A 181 -18.89 8.16 -14.88
CA SER A 181 -19.94 8.42 -15.88
C SER A 181 -20.27 7.21 -16.76
N ASP A 182 -19.26 6.36 -17.02
CA ASP A 182 -19.37 5.20 -17.91
C ASP A 182 -19.36 3.88 -17.15
N GLN A 183 -18.54 3.77 -16.10
CA GLN A 183 -18.41 2.59 -15.26
C GLN A 183 -17.97 2.98 -13.86
N ASP A 184 -18.39 2.16 -12.89
CA ASP A 184 -17.95 2.28 -11.51
C ASP A 184 -16.59 1.61 -11.33
N THR A 185 -15.75 2.19 -10.48
CA THR A 185 -14.48 1.61 -10.06
C THR A 185 -14.62 1.09 -8.65
N GLU A 186 -14.45 -0.22 -8.48
CA GLU A 186 -14.45 -0.87 -7.17
C GLU A 186 -13.03 -0.89 -6.60
N GLY A 187 -12.93 -0.75 -5.27
CA GLY A 187 -11.70 -0.78 -4.54
C GLY A 187 -11.93 -0.98 -3.05
N THR A 188 -10.90 -0.70 -2.27
CA THR A 188 -10.93 -0.76 -0.80
C THR A 188 -10.44 0.54 -0.19
N PHE A 189 -10.74 0.75 1.09
CA PHE A 189 -10.24 1.89 1.82
C PHE A 189 -9.83 1.51 3.26
N SER A 190 -8.90 2.28 3.80
CA SER A 190 -8.47 2.16 5.18
C SER A 190 -8.40 3.54 5.84
N ALA A 191 -8.77 3.59 7.11
CA ALA A 191 -8.56 4.77 7.96
C ALA A 191 -7.55 4.39 9.03
N VAL A 192 -6.52 5.22 9.19
CA VAL A 192 -5.46 5.01 10.18
C VAL A 192 -5.17 6.29 10.95
N GLN A 193 -4.58 6.16 12.13
CA GLN A 193 -3.92 7.26 12.82
C GLN A 193 -2.41 7.01 12.85
N ASP A 194 -1.61 8.02 12.45
CA ASP A 194 -0.16 7.94 12.55
C ASP A 194 0.36 8.27 13.96
N ALA A 195 1.66 8.09 14.17
CA ALA A 195 2.32 8.38 15.45
C ALA A 195 2.27 9.86 15.89
N GLU A 196 1.97 10.79 14.97
CA GLU A 196 1.78 12.22 15.27
C GLU A 196 0.33 12.57 15.62
N GLY A 197 -0.59 11.60 15.49
CA GLY A 197 -2.02 11.76 15.74
C GLY A 197 -2.80 12.21 14.51
N THR A 198 -2.19 12.27 13.33
CA THR A 198 -2.85 12.61 12.07
C THR A 198 -3.74 11.46 11.63
N LEU A 199 -4.98 11.77 11.26
CA LEU A 199 -5.90 10.80 10.67
C LEU A 199 -5.68 10.74 9.16
N LEU A 200 -5.42 9.55 8.64
CA LEU A 200 -5.18 9.30 7.23
C LEU A 200 -6.26 8.38 6.67
N LEU A 201 -6.76 8.71 5.48
CA LEU A 201 -7.71 7.93 4.70
C LEU A 201 -7.00 7.53 3.41
N LYS A 202 -6.92 6.24 3.16
CA LYS A 202 -6.33 5.69 1.94
C LYS A 202 -7.36 4.91 1.15
N LEU A 203 -7.43 5.17 -0.15
CA LEU A 203 -8.24 4.44 -1.11
C LEU A 203 -7.29 3.65 -2.02
N VAL A 204 -7.58 2.38 -2.21
CA VAL A 204 -6.87 1.48 -3.13
C VAL A 204 -7.84 1.09 -4.23
N VAL A 205 -7.52 1.42 -5.47
CA VAL A 205 -8.34 1.16 -6.66
C VAL A 205 -7.46 0.58 -7.77
N PRO A 206 -8.04 -0.04 -8.81
CA PRO A 206 -7.28 -0.44 -9.99
C PRO A 206 -6.47 0.74 -10.55
N GLY A 207 -5.16 0.53 -10.69
CA GLY A 207 -4.22 1.54 -11.20
C GLY A 207 -3.61 2.48 -10.15
N GLY A 208 -3.85 2.27 -8.85
CA GLY A 208 -3.06 2.93 -7.81
C GLY A 208 -3.79 3.16 -6.48
N SER A 209 -3.21 4.04 -5.66
CA SER A 209 -3.81 4.44 -4.39
C SER A 209 -3.80 5.96 -4.21
N LEU A 210 -4.76 6.45 -3.44
CA LEU A 210 -4.87 7.85 -3.03
C LEU A 210 -4.83 7.90 -1.52
N GLU A 211 -4.05 8.83 -0.96
CA GLU A 211 -3.94 9.02 0.48
C GLU A 211 -4.19 10.48 0.83
N PHE A 212 -4.96 10.70 1.90
CA PHE A 212 -5.34 12.01 2.39
C PHE A 212 -5.24 12.05 3.91
N ALA A 213 -4.70 13.12 4.47
CA ALA A 213 -5.06 13.51 5.81
C ALA A 213 -6.51 13.98 5.82
N TYR A 214 -7.32 13.52 6.77
CA TYR A 214 -8.74 13.86 6.79
C TYR A 214 -9.21 14.50 8.09
N THR A 215 -10.29 15.26 7.99
CA THR A 215 -11.04 15.78 9.15
C THR A 215 -12.53 15.72 8.85
N LEU A 216 -13.28 15.04 9.70
CA LEU A 216 -14.74 15.04 9.69
C LEU A 216 -15.26 16.22 10.52
N ASN A 217 -16.28 16.91 10.01
CA ASN A 217 -16.96 17.94 10.78
C ASN A 217 -17.88 17.32 11.87
N GLU A 218 -18.35 18.15 12.81
CA GLU A 218 -19.09 17.69 14.00
C GLU A 218 -20.34 16.86 13.67
N ASP A 219 -21.07 17.23 12.62
CA ASP A 219 -22.30 16.54 12.19
C ASP A 219 -22.05 15.44 11.15
N LYS A 220 -20.79 15.17 10.80
CA LYS A 220 -20.35 14.13 9.85
C LYS A 220 -20.97 14.28 8.45
N SER A 221 -21.36 15.50 8.08
CA SER A 221 -21.90 15.84 6.76
C SER A 221 -20.83 16.29 5.76
N GLN A 222 -19.64 16.63 6.24
CA GLN A 222 -18.51 17.10 5.46
C GLN A 222 -17.22 16.42 5.90
N ILE A 223 -16.39 16.04 4.93
CA ILE A 223 -15.02 15.60 5.16
C ILE A 223 -14.07 16.49 4.36
N GLU A 224 -13.07 17.03 5.05
CA GLU A 224 -11.94 17.73 4.45
C GLU A 224 -10.82 16.72 4.24
N LEU A 225 -10.23 16.72 3.05
CA LEU A 225 -9.19 15.79 2.61
C LEU A 225 -8.00 16.58 2.08
N CYS A 226 -6.83 16.37 2.65
CA CYS A 226 -5.60 17.06 2.29
C CYS A 226 -4.55 16.05 1.84
N SER A 227 -4.03 16.18 0.63
CA SER A 227 -2.97 15.29 0.15
C SER A 227 -1.66 15.54 0.92
N PRO A 228 -0.91 14.49 1.30
CA PRO A 228 0.38 14.64 1.97
C PRO A 228 1.32 15.59 1.24
N GLY A 229 1.88 16.57 1.94
CA GLY A 229 2.80 17.57 1.38
C GLY A 229 2.15 18.63 0.49
N SER A 230 0.83 18.73 0.48
CA SER A 230 0.05 19.75 -0.22
C SER A 230 -0.67 20.67 0.76
N ASP A 231 -0.95 21.90 0.34
CA ASP A 231 -1.88 22.82 1.03
C ASP A 231 -3.29 22.78 0.41
N VAL A 232 -3.52 21.91 -0.59
CA VAL A 232 -4.81 21.78 -1.26
C VAL A 232 -5.74 20.92 -0.41
N VAL A 233 -6.86 21.52 0.00
CA VAL A 233 -7.94 20.85 0.71
C VAL A 233 -9.07 20.56 -0.26
N HIS A 234 -9.42 19.28 -0.39
CA HIS A 234 -10.61 18.82 -1.07
C HIS A 234 -11.73 18.66 -0.06
N VAL A 235 -12.94 19.04 -0.45
CA VAL A 235 -14.10 18.98 0.42
C VAL A 235 -15.11 18.02 -0.20
N TRP A 236 -15.44 16.96 0.52
CA TRP A 236 -16.54 16.09 0.14
C TRP A 236 -17.72 16.29 1.08
N THR A 237 -18.92 16.22 0.52
CA THR A 237 -20.18 16.39 1.24
C THR A 237 -21.02 15.14 1.15
N ARG A 238 -21.83 14.87 2.17
CA ARG A 238 -22.72 13.71 2.16
C ARG A 238 -23.70 13.76 0.98
N GLY A 239 -23.79 12.62 0.29
CA GLY A 239 -24.58 12.41 -0.92
C GLY A 239 -26.08 12.34 -0.72
#